data_AF-A0A2P7TUV5-F1
#
_entry.id   AF-A0A2P7TUV5-F1
#
_cell.length_a   1.000
_cell.length_b   1.000
_cell.length_c   1.000
_cell.angle_alpha   90.00
_cell.angle_beta   90.00
_cell.angle_gamma   90.00
#
_symmetry.space_group_name_H-M   'P 1'
#
loop_
_entity.id
_entity.type
_entity.pdbx_description
1 polymer ?
#
loop_
_entity_poly.entity_id
_entity_poly.type
_entity_poly.pdbx_seq_one_letter_code
_entity_poly.pdbx_strand_id
1 'polypeptide(L)'
;MEQAFKNLLTEMKPVFGRRPNLQSLIFLIGVQELGQLHRTFNKEEKQDLMHLAVCRLLSQCGYFEFDHIDQDGWPHYRPLQPMPHDMKGLNQQETLLKEQILHYFGKTW
;
A
#
# COMPACT_ATOMS: atom_id res chain seq x y z
N MET A 1 -7.09 1.50 -16.35
CA MET A 1 -6.13 1.34 -15.24
C MET A 1 -4.92 2.29 -15.39
N GLU A 2 -4.05 2.12 -16.39
CA GLU A 2 -2.82 2.94 -16.56
C GLU A 2 -3.06 4.46 -16.60
N GLN A 3 -4.10 4.93 -17.31
CA GLN A 3 -4.43 6.36 -17.33
C GLN A 3 -4.91 6.88 -15.97
N ALA A 4 -5.74 6.10 -15.26
CA ALA A 4 -6.22 6.45 -13.93
C ALA A 4 -5.06 6.54 -12.93
N PHE A 5 -4.10 5.61 -13.02
CA PHE A 5 -2.88 5.65 -12.21
C PHE A 5 -2.04 6.89 -12.54
N LYS A 6 -1.84 7.23 -13.82
CA LYS A 6 -1.13 8.46 -14.21
C LYS A 6 -1.83 9.73 -13.69
N ASN A 7 -3.15 9.75 -13.70
CA ASN A 7 -3.93 10.87 -13.14
C ASN A 7 -3.70 10.97 -11.62
N LEU A 8 -3.78 9.85 -10.90
CA LEU A 8 -3.48 9.81 -9.46
C LEU A 8 -2.06 10.34 -9.15
N LEU A 9 -1.04 9.92 -9.91
CA LEU A 9 0.31 10.44 -9.73
C LEU A 9 0.40 11.95 -9.97
N THR A 10 -0.46 12.50 -10.82
CA THR A 10 -0.48 13.93 -11.12
C THR A 10 -1.18 14.70 -10.01
N GLU A 11 -2.28 14.17 -9.48
CA GLU A 11 -3.00 14.72 -8.31
C GLU A 11 -2.15 14.69 -7.03
N MET A 12 -1.32 13.66 -6.85
CA MET A 12 -0.44 13.52 -5.69
C MET A 12 0.85 14.34 -5.80
N LYS A 13 1.17 14.89 -6.97
CA LYS A 13 2.36 15.74 -7.18
C LYS A 13 2.51 16.89 -6.16
N PRO A 14 1.47 17.70 -5.84
CA PRO A 14 1.58 18.74 -4.82
C PRO A 14 1.91 18.19 -3.42
N VAL A 15 1.44 16.99 -3.07
CA VAL A 15 1.70 16.37 -1.76
C VAL A 15 3.18 16.00 -1.61
N PHE A 16 3.79 15.47 -2.68
CA PHE A 16 5.20 15.05 -2.66
C PHE A 16 6.19 16.14 -3.12
N GLY A 17 5.70 17.27 -3.64
CA GLY A 17 6.51 18.30 -4.33
C GLY A 17 7.10 17.86 -5.68
N ARG A 18 7.01 16.56 -6.02
CA ARG A 18 7.44 15.95 -7.29
C ARG A 18 6.47 14.85 -7.68
N ARG A 19 6.55 14.38 -8.93
CA ARG A 19 5.72 13.26 -9.38
C ARG A 19 6.12 12.00 -8.58
N PRO A 20 5.22 11.40 -7.78
CA PRO A 20 5.52 10.17 -7.07
C PRO A 20 5.60 8.98 -8.03
N ASN A 21 6.14 7.88 -7.53
CA ASN A 21 6.11 6.57 -8.18
C ASN A 21 5.30 5.58 -7.31
N LEU A 22 5.15 4.34 -7.80
CA LEU A 22 4.42 3.28 -7.08
C LEU A 22 4.91 3.11 -5.63
N GLN A 23 6.23 2.99 -5.44
CA GLN A 23 6.87 2.85 -4.13
C GLN A 23 6.52 4.02 -3.19
N SER A 24 6.49 5.25 -3.71
CA SER A 24 6.12 6.44 -2.93
C SER A 24 4.68 6.39 -2.44
N LEU A 25 3.76 5.89 -3.28
CA LEU A 25 2.35 5.72 -2.90
C LEU A 25 2.18 4.61 -1.86
N ILE A 26 2.85 3.46 -2.04
CA ILE A 26 2.82 2.36 -1.06
C ILE A 26 3.33 2.85 0.28
N PHE A 27 4.46 3.57 0.30
CA PHE A 27 5.00 4.16 1.52
C PHE A 27 4.01 5.11 2.20
N LEU A 28 3.37 6.00 1.44
CA LEU A 28 2.38 6.94 1.96
C LEU A 28 1.17 6.21 2.58
N ILE A 29 0.68 5.17 1.92
CA ILE A 29 -0.40 4.32 2.46
C ILE A 29 0.04 3.70 3.78
N GLY A 30 1.26 3.14 3.85
CA GLY A 30 1.78 2.55 5.08
C GLY A 30 1.82 3.56 6.23
N VAL A 31 2.29 4.78 5.96
CA VAL A 31 2.33 5.87 6.95
C VAL A 31 0.92 6.27 7.40
N GLN A 32 -0.05 6.30 6.47
CA GLN A 32 -1.44 6.60 6.78
C GLN A 32 -2.10 5.50 7.61
N GLU A 33 -1.86 4.22 7.30
CA GLU A 33 -2.39 3.09 8.06
C GLU A 33 -1.79 2.98 9.46
N LEU A 34 -0.52 3.36 9.64
CA LEU A 34 0.10 3.43 10.96
C LEU A 34 -0.47 4.59 11.80
N GLY A 35 -0.95 5.67 11.17
CA GLY A 35 -1.53 6.84 11.85
C GLY A 35 -0.51 7.74 12.59
N GLN A 36 0.78 7.38 12.62
CA GLN A 36 1.85 8.12 13.31
C GLN A 36 2.53 9.14 12.37
N LEU A 37 1.77 10.08 11.80
CA LEU A 37 2.23 10.98 10.73
C LEU A 37 3.40 11.91 11.11
N HIS A 38 3.61 12.17 12.41
CA HIS A 38 4.66 13.07 12.91
C HIS A 38 5.99 12.38 13.24
N ARG A 39 6.05 11.05 13.12
CA ARG A 39 7.24 10.26 13.47
C ARG A 39 8.21 10.18 12.28
N THR A 40 9.51 10.25 12.57
CA THR A 40 10.55 9.91 11.60
C THR A 40 10.85 8.42 11.66
N PHE A 41 10.80 7.75 10.51
CA PHE A 41 11.04 6.32 10.40
C PHE A 41 12.49 6.00 10.03
N ASN A 42 13.08 5.03 10.71
CA ASN A 42 14.37 4.46 10.38
C ASN A 42 14.28 3.57 9.12
N LYS A 43 15.39 2.96 8.68
CA LYS A 43 15.41 2.17 7.44
C LYS A 43 14.53 0.92 7.52
N GLU A 44 14.54 0.23 8.66
CA GLU A 44 13.79 -1.00 8.90
C GLU A 44 12.30 -0.69 9.00
N GLU A 45 11.92 0.32 9.79
CA GLU A 45 10.53 0.79 9.91
C GLU A 45 9.96 1.22 8.56
N LYS A 46 10.78 1.80 7.66
CA LYS A 46 10.34 2.09 6.29
C LYS A 46 10.01 0.83 5.52
N GLN A 47 10.76 -0.25 5.70
CA GLN A 47 10.43 -1.55 5.09
C GLN A 47 9.17 -2.12 5.72
N ASP A 48 8.98 -2.00 7.03
CA ASP A 48 7.77 -2.46 7.71
C ASP A 48 6.53 -1.69 7.24
N LEU A 49 6.62 -0.38 7.04
CA LEU A 49 5.56 0.44 6.46
C LEU A 49 5.19 -0.02 5.04
N MET A 50 6.18 -0.42 4.24
CA MET A 50 5.94 -0.96 2.91
C MET A 50 5.18 -2.30 2.98
N HIS A 51 5.54 -3.18 3.92
CA HIS A 51 4.81 -4.43 4.15
C HIS A 51 3.40 -4.18 4.66
N LEU A 52 3.23 -3.27 5.62
CA LEU A 52 1.93 -2.87 6.17
C LEU A 52 1.00 -2.39 5.05
N ALA A 53 1.50 -1.51 4.18
CA ALA A 53 0.75 -1.02 3.04
C ALA A 53 0.34 -2.14 2.07
N VAL A 54 1.25 -3.07 1.77
CA VAL A 54 0.93 -4.22 0.89
C VAL A 54 -0.11 -5.12 1.54
N CYS A 55 0.00 -5.44 2.82
CA CYS A 55 -1.00 -6.22 3.56
C CYS A 55 -2.37 -5.52 3.53
N ARG A 56 -2.41 -4.20 3.75
CA ARG A 56 -3.64 -3.42 3.63
C ARG A 56 -4.21 -3.45 2.23
N LEU A 57 -3.38 -3.26 1.20
CA LEU A 57 -3.81 -3.29 -0.20
C LEU A 57 -4.39 -4.66 -0.57
N LEU A 58 -3.72 -5.74 -0.20
CA LEU A 58 -4.16 -7.11 -0.47
C LEU A 58 -5.34 -7.56 0.40
N SER A 59 -5.58 -6.91 1.54
CA SER A 59 -6.79 -7.15 2.35
C SER A 59 -8.07 -6.77 1.60
N GLN A 60 -8.00 -5.80 0.68
CA GLN A 60 -9.14 -5.42 -0.17
C GLN A 60 -9.52 -6.54 -1.15
N CYS A 61 -8.59 -7.45 -1.46
CA CYS A 61 -8.82 -8.65 -2.27
C CYS A 61 -9.19 -9.89 -1.44
N GLY A 62 -9.27 -9.78 -0.10
CA GLY A 62 -9.52 -10.91 0.78
C GLY A 62 -8.33 -11.85 0.99
N TYR A 63 -7.10 -11.44 0.65
CA TYR A 63 -5.90 -12.25 0.93
C TYR A 63 -5.43 -12.11 2.38
N PHE A 64 -5.68 -10.95 2.99
CA PHE A 64 -5.31 -10.63 4.36
C PHE A 64 -6.51 -10.06 5.10
N GLU A 65 -6.55 -10.27 6.41
CA GLU A 65 -7.52 -9.65 7.30
C GLU A 65 -6.79 -8.91 8.41
N PHE A 66 -7.33 -7.77 8.82
CA PHE A 66 -6.85 -7.08 10.01
C PHE A 66 -7.03 -7.98 11.23
N ASP A 67 -5.99 -8.09 12.05
CA ASP A 67 -5.99 -8.95 13.24
C ASP A 67 -6.03 -8.10 14.52
N HIS A 68 -4.95 -7.37 14.81
CA HIS A 68 -4.86 -6.50 15.98
C HIS A 68 -3.84 -5.38 15.77
N ILE A 69 -3.76 -4.45 16.72
CA ILE A 69 -2.68 -3.46 16.82
C ILE A 69 -1.79 -3.87 17.99
N ASP A 70 -0.49 -3.90 17.79
CA ASP A 70 0.47 -4.26 18.83
C ASP A 70 0.73 -3.12 19.83
N GLN A 71 1.62 -3.35 20.80
CA GLN A 71 1.95 -2.38 21.84
C GLN A 71 2.68 -1.14 21.30
N ASP A 72 3.34 -1.26 20.15
CA ASP A 72 4.05 -0.17 19.48
C ASP A 72 3.14 0.61 18.51
N GLY A 73 1.88 0.19 18.40
CA GLY A 73 0.85 0.83 17.58
C GLY A 73 0.83 0.34 16.14
N TRP A 74 1.50 -0.76 15.81
CA TRP A 74 1.53 -1.30 14.45
C TRP A 74 0.33 -2.21 14.17
N PRO A 75 -0.40 -2.00 13.05
CA PRO A 75 -1.45 -2.91 12.63
C PRO A 75 -0.88 -4.22 12.09
N HIS A 76 -1.34 -5.34 12.61
CA HIS A 76 -1.00 -6.68 12.14
C HIS A 76 -2.13 -7.27 11.31
N TYR A 77 -1.73 -8.02 10.28
CA TYR A 77 -2.64 -8.67 9.34
C TYR A 77 -2.36 -10.16 9.31
N ARG A 78 -3.42 -10.96 9.36
CA ARG A 78 -3.34 -12.42 9.21
C ARG A 78 -3.65 -12.83 7.77
N PRO A 79 -2.88 -13.74 7.16
CA PRO A 79 -3.19 -14.26 5.83
C PRO A 79 -4.45 -15.15 5.90
N LEU A 80 -5.40 -14.91 5.00
CA LEU A 80 -6.62 -15.72 4.88
C LEU A 80 -6.44 -16.87 3.88
N GLN A 81 -5.70 -16.62 2.80
CA GLN A 81 -5.43 -17.61 1.76
C GLN A 81 -3.99 -17.47 1.26
N PRO A 82 -3.33 -18.58 0.87
CA PRO A 82 -2.03 -18.51 0.23
C PRO A 82 -2.17 -17.74 -1.08
N MET A 83 -1.30 -16.75 -1.29
CA MET A 83 -1.26 -15.98 -2.52
C MET A 83 -1.04 -16.93 -3.71
N PRO A 84 -1.83 -16.83 -4.80
CA PRO A 84 -1.72 -17.72 -5.94
C PRO A 84 -0.29 -17.75 -6.48
N HIS A 85 0.23 -18.94 -6.81
CA HIS A 85 1.58 -19.09 -7.34
C HIS A 85 1.82 -18.24 -8.61
N ASP A 86 0.77 -18.03 -9.40
CA ASP A 86 0.80 -17.24 -10.64
C ASP A 86 0.88 -15.72 -10.38
N MET A 87 0.55 -15.27 -9.17
CA MET A 87 0.74 -13.89 -8.71
C MET A 87 2.15 -13.61 -8.19
N LYS A 88 3.09 -14.56 -8.29
CA LYS A 88 4.50 -14.35 -7.89
C LYS A 88 5.33 -13.61 -8.94
N GLY A 89 4.80 -13.41 -10.15
CA GLY A 89 5.48 -12.64 -11.19
C GLY A 89 5.54 -11.16 -10.85
N LEU A 90 6.73 -10.53 -10.96
CA LEU A 90 6.93 -9.11 -10.63
C LEU A 90 5.96 -8.18 -11.36
N ASN A 91 5.66 -8.45 -12.63
CA ASN A 91 4.74 -7.63 -13.44
C ASN A 91 3.28 -7.76 -12.98
N GLN A 92 2.86 -8.97 -12.61
CA GLN A 92 1.52 -9.23 -12.08
C GLN A 92 1.35 -8.58 -10.70
N GLN A 93 2.35 -8.67 -9.83
CA GLN A 93 2.36 -7.99 -8.54
C GLN A 93 2.26 -6.47 -8.70
N GLU A 94 3.03 -5.88 -9.62
CA GLU A 94 2.97 -4.44 -9.88
C GLU A 94 1.58 -4.00 -10.35
N THR A 95 1.00 -4.75 -11.28
CA THR A 95 -0.34 -4.47 -11.84
C THR A 95 -1.40 -4.56 -10.75
N LEU A 96 -1.38 -5.63 -9.95
CA LEU A 96 -2.32 -5.82 -8.84
C LEU A 96 -2.20 -4.69 -7.82
N LEU A 97 -0.98 -4.31 -7.43
CA LEU A 97 -0.76 -3.22 -6.48
C LEU A 97 -1.28 -1.88 -7.03
N LYS A 98 -1.03 -1.57 -8.31
CA LYS A 98 -1.57 -0.36 -8.95
C LYS A 98 -3.10 -0.32 -8.89
N GLU A 99 -3.75 -1.45 -9.16
CA GLU A 99 -5.20 -1.57 -9.07
C GLU A 99 -5.71 -1.37 -7.64
N GLN A 100 -5.11 -2.04 -6.66
CA GLN A 100 -5.51 -1.89 -5.26
C GLN A 100 -5.25 -0.49 -4.71
N ILE A 101 -4.21 0.20 -5.19
CA ILE A 101 -3.96 1.60 -4.84
C ILE A 101 -5.07 2.48 -5.42
N LEU A 102 -5.44 2.29 -6.68
CA LEU A 102 -6.56 3.04 -7.26
C LEU A 102 -7.86 2.82 -6.47
N HIS A 103 -8.12 1.58 -6.03
CA HIS A 103 -9.26 1.25 -5.19
C HIS A 103 -9.18 1.92 -3.81
N TYR A 104 -8.00 1.89 -3.17
CA TYR A 104 -7.74 2.57 -1.90
C TYR A 104 -8.05 4.08 -1.95
N PHE A 105 -7.69 4.74 -3.05
CA PHE A 105 -7.97 6.17 -3.28
C PHE A 105 -9.38 6.45 -3.82
N GLY A 106 -10.26 5.43 -3.92
CA GLY A 106 -11.62 5.59 -4.45
C GLY A 106 -11.68 6.02 -5.92
N LYS A 107 -10.66 5.64 -6.71
CA LYS A 107 -10.54 5.98 -8.15
C LYS A 107 -11.09 4.89 -9.07
N THR A 108 -11.63 3.82 -8.50
CA THR A 108 -12.42 2.78 -9.17
C THR A 108 -13.91 3.11 -9.02
N TRP A 109 -14.65 2.92 -10.11
CA TRP A 109 -16.07 3.24 -10.27
C TRP A 109 -16.95 2.10 -9.77
#